data_AF-A0AAU9I5G8-F1
#
_entry.id   AF-A0AAU9I5G8-F1
#
_cell.length_a   1.000
_cell.length_b   1.000
_cell.length_c   1.000
_cell.angle_alpha   90.00
_cell.angle_beta   90.00
_cell.angle_gamma   90.00
#
_symmetry.space_group_name_H-M   'P 1'
#
loop_
_entity.id
_entity.type
_entity.pdbx_description
1 polymer ?
#
loop_
_entity_poly.entity_id
_entity_poly.type
_entity_poly.pdbx_seq_one_letter_code
_entity_poly.pdbx_strand_id
1 'polypeptide(L)'
;MNKVQTIILKSNFRFKRNFSENWWNPRKWAGYIKHESKKVWQGCKLLYHDGKYMIKTKYRLTFYEDTWTIHDSRIISRVTPDLLKMIPFSFFIIIPGAELTLPFFLFIFPNMIPSPFLSKTKEDEHWKNIIAKRKVYANKLHRYLIEKSKEIKDLKYKTFKEKLIYRPNSMKIEDLVMNHQLFLKDFNFGNMNAEELKSVCRFLGMEPWTGFKSISKLVLFPLSKLFSYIGLEIPSTWNPTTFPFNQIQRNIVMYQLRNYLSQKRGEDMLLLAEDIDFIEYPLLIACCQERGIDTEFLSDTDMRNCLKEWIYYSAYPLTKGPVKSEILVFSVALKYLEDGYDIGEFFEEEKPEEIEDSINAAYQETMERILHYDKRKILELLELAENTSVEQMSESQRNHIREKLTEVVEENLFYDEQDRIKRVLKKIENALNRPGEIIEGPEKSENNKKPLN
;
A
#
# COMPACT_ATOMS: atom_id res chain seq x y z
N MET A 1 -52.81 -6.64 5.70
CA MET A 1 -51.78 -7.66 6.00
C MET A 1 -51.73 -8.68 4.86
N ASN A 2 -51.18 -8.31 3.68
CA ASN A 2 -50.76 -9.19 2.56
C ASN A 2 -50.73 -8.43 1.22
N LYS A 3 -49.75 -7.54 1.06
CA LYS A 3 -49.28 -7.04 -0.26
C LYS A 3 -47.80 -6.60 -0.24
N VAL A 4 -47.20 -6.48 0.94
CA VAL A 4 -45.75 -6.21 1.14
C VAL A 4 -44.91 -7.49 1.23
N GLN A 5 -45.51 -8.66 1.52
CA GLN A 5 -44.78 -9.93 1.57
C GLN A 5 -44.48 -10.54 0.18
N THR A 6 -45.06 -10.02 -0.90
CA THR A 6 -44.91 -10.60 -2.25
C THR A 6 -43.79 -9.96 -3.09
N ILE A 7 -43.15 -8.89 -2.61
CA ILE A 7 -42.09 -8.17 -3.35
C ILE A 7 -40.68 -8.57 -2.88
N ILE A 8 -40.54 -9.14 -1.68
CA ILE A 8 -39.24 -9.53 -1.11
C ILE A 8 -38.75 -10.92 -1.59
N LEU A 9 -39.59 -11.70 -2.29
CA LEU A 9 -39.24 -13.05 -2.78
C LEU A 9 -38.90 -13.12 -4.29
N LYS A 10 -38.63 -11.99 -4.95
CA LYS A 10 -38.25 -11.94 -6.38
C LYS A 10 -36.88 -11.33 -6.69
N SER A 11 -36.00 -11.15 -5.71
CA SER A 11 -34.56 -11.03 -5.94
C SER A 11 -33.89 -12.40 -5.70
N ASN A 12 -34.39 -13.41 -6.42
CA ASN A 12 -33.64 -14.65 -6.62
C ASN A 12 -32.33 -14.27 -7.34
N PHE A 13 -31.25 -14.14 -6.55
CA PHE A 13 -29.88 -14.27 -7.01
C PHE A 13 -29.79 -15.58 -7.79
N ARG A 14 -30.01 -15.50 -9.10
CA ARG A 14 -29.75 -16.58 -10.04
C ARG A 14 -28.24 -16.72 -10.12
N PHE A 15 -27.69 -17.43 -9.13
CA PHE A 15 -26.39 -18.06 -9.22
C PHE A 15 -26.50 -19.14 -10.30
N LYS A 16 -26.45 -18.74 -11.58
CA LYS A 16 -26.27 -19.66 -12.69
C LYS A 16 -24.87 -20.24 -12.55
N ARG A 17 -24.79 -21.39 -11.87
CA ARG A 17 -23.64 -22.30 -11.89
C ARG A 17 -23.49 -22.83 -13.31
N ASN A 18 -22.81 -22.08 -14.17
CA ASN A 18 -22.04 -22.71 -15.22
C ASN A 18 -20.66 -23.03 -14.61
N PHE A 19 -20.64 -24.03 -13.72
CA PHE A 19 -19.41 -24.77 -13.47
C PHE A 19 -19.06 -25.37 -14.83
N SER A 20 -18.00 -24.88 -15.50
CA SER A 20 -17.53 -25.50 -16.73
C SER A 20 -17.38 -27.00 -16.47
N GLU A 21 -17.92 -27.86 -17.33
CA GLU A 21 -18.01 -29.32 -17.14
C GLU A 21 -16.66 -30.07 -17.07
N ASN A 22 -15.55 -29.37 -16.83
CA ASN A 22 -14.18 -29.91 -16.82
C ASN A 22 -13.36 -29.51 -15.57
N TRP A 23 -13.99 -29.29 -14.41
CA TRP A 23 -13.28 -28.99 -13.16
C TRP A 23 -12.43 -30.17 -12.63
N TRP A 24 -12.71 -31.39 -13.09
CA TRP A 24 -12.03 -32.64 -12.71
C TRP A 24 -10.95 -33.11 -13.71
N ASN A 25 -10.51 -32.26 -14.65
CA ASN A 25 -9.46 -32.69 -15.60
C ASN A 25 -8.10 -32.79 -14.87
N PRO A 26 -7.55 -34.00 -14.65
CA PRO A 26 -6.37 -34.20 -13.81
C PRO A 26 -5.12 -33.57 -14.43
N ARG A 27 -5.05 -33.43 -15.76
CA ARG A 27 -3.92 -32.79 -16.44
C ARG A 27 -3.89 -31.27 -16.23
N LYS A 28 -5.07 -30.63 -16.20
CA LYS A 28 -5.19 -29.17 -15.92
C LYS A 28 -4.87 -28.86 -14.46
N TRP A 29 -5.35 -29.70 -13.54
CA TRP A 29 -5.01 -29.61 -12.11
C TRP A 29 -3.53 -29.85 -11.85
N ALA A 30 -2.91 -30.84 -12.52
CA ALA A 30 -1.47 -31.08 -12.41
C ALA A 30 -0.64 -29.89 -12.92
N GLY A 31 -1.05 -29.23 -14.00
CA GLY A 31 -0.41 -28.02 -14.51
C GLY A 31 -0.49 -26.85 -13.53
N TYR A 32 -1.68 -26.61 -12.96
CA TYR A 32 -1.91 -25.56 -11.95
C TYR A 32 -1.10 -25.81 -10.67
N ILE A 33 -1.18 -27.02 -10.09
CA ILE A 33 -0.42 -27.41 -8.90
C ILE A 33 1.09 -27.25 -9.14
N LYS A 34 1.60 -27.65 -10.31
CA LYS A 34 3.02 -27.51 -10.65
C LYS A 34 3.47 -26.05 -10.70
N HIS A 35 2.63 -25.15 -11.20
CA HIS A 35 2.93 -23.72 -11.28
C HIS A 35 2.92 -23.05 -9.91
N GLU A 36 1.86 -23.29 -9.13
CA GLU A 36 1.75 -22.77 -7.76
C GLU A 36 2.85 -23.32 -6.85
N SER A 37 3.15 -24.61 -6.94
CA SER A 37 4.27 -25.21 -6.19
C SER A 37 5.62 -24.60 -6.60
N LYS A 38 5.81 -24.26 -7.89
CA LYS A 38 7.04 -23.63 -8.37
C LYS A 38 7.20 -22.22 -7.81
N LYS A 39 6.12 -21.44 -7.69
CA LYS A 39 6.14 -20.11 -7.08
C LYS A 39 6.43 -20.17 -5.59
N VAL A 40 5.74 -21.06 -4.87
CA VAL A 40 6.01 -21.31 -3.44
C VAL A 40 7.47 -21.71 -3.25
N TRP A 41 8.00 -22.58 -4.11
CA TRP A 41 9.40 -22.95 -4.12
C TRP A 41 10.34 -21.77 -4.39
N GLN A 42 10.01 -20.90 -5.35
CA GLN A 42 10.79 -19.70 -5.65
C GLN A 42 10.80 -18.71 -4.47
N GLY A 43 9.64 -18.45 -3.84
CA GLY A 43 9.54 -17.61 -2.64
C GLY A 43 10.33 -18.17 -1.46
N CYS A 44 10.20 -19.48 -1.19
CA CYS A 44 11.01 -20.17 -0.19
C CYS A 44 12.52 -20.11 -0.49
N LYS A 45 12.92 -20.26 -1.76
CA LYS A 45 14.32 -20.15 -2.19
C LYS A 45 14.86 -18.74 -1.97
N LEU A 46 14.09 -17.71 -2.32
CA LEU A 46 14.48 -16.31 -2.12
C LEU A 46 14.66 -16.01 -0.62
N LEU A 47 13.69 -16.41 0.20
CA LEU A 47 13.77 -16.29 1.67
C LEU A 47 14.97 -17.02 2.28
N TYR A 48 15.29 -18.21 1.77
CA TYR A 48 16.46 -18.95 2.24
C TYR A 48 17.76 -18.17 1.96
N HIS A 49 17.91 -17.62 0.76
CA HIS A 49 19.07 -16.80 0.40
C HIS A 49 19.14 -15.52 1.25
N ASP A 50 18.02 -14.83 1.39
CA ASP A 50 17.88 -13.63 2.21
C ASP A 50 18.21 -13.89 3.68
N GLY A 51 17.67 -14.97 4.26
CA GLY A 51 17.94 -15.38 5.64
C GLY A 51 19.40 -15.80 5.85
N LYS A 52 19.98 -16.56 4.92
CA LYS A 52 21.39 -16.95 4.97
C LYS A 52 22.31 -15.73 4.91
N TYR A 53 22.02 -14.76 4.05
CA TYR A 53 22.76 -13.51 3.97
C TYR A 53 22.66 -12.72 5.27
N MET A 54 21.44 -12.55 5.80
CA MET A 54 21.19 -11.87 7.07
C MET A 54 21.98 -12.50 8.23
N ILE A 55 21.97 -13.83 8.36
CA ILE A 55 22.72 -14.55 9.39
C ILE A 55 24.23 -14.34 9.21
N LYS A 56 24.76 -14.46 7.98
CA LYS A 56 26.17 -14.24 7.68
C LYS A 56 26.61 -12.81 8.00
N THR A 57 25.80 -11.81 7.63
CA THR A 57 26.08 -10.40 7.89
C THR A 57 26.04 -10.09 9.38
N LYS A 58 25.02 -10.56 10.13
CA LYS A 58 25.00 -10.40 11.58
C LYS A 58 26.19 -11.08 12.27
N TYR A 59 26.57 -12.27 11.82
CA TYR A 59 27.75 -12.96 12.34
C TYR A 59 29.03 -12.15 12.07
N ARG A 60 29.20 -11.62 10.86
CA ARG A 60 30.34 -10.75 10.51
C ARG A 60 30.41 -9.52 11.42
N LEU A 61 29.30 -8.79 11.55
CA LEU A 61 29.22 -7.56 12.35
C LEU A 61 29.47 -7.79 13.84
N THR A 62 28.98 -8.90 14.40
CA THR A 62 29.13 -9.20 15.84
C THR A 62 30.52 -9.73 16.20
N PHE A 63 31.12 -10.57 15.34
CA PHE A 63 32.35 -11.30 15.70
C PHE A 63 33.63 -10.72 15.07
N TYR A 64 33.53 -9.94 13.99
CA TYR A 64 34.69 -9.38 13.29
C TYR A 64 34.83 -7.86 13.47
N GLU A 65 34.06 -7.25 14.38
CA GLU A 65 34.05 -5.80 14.65
C GLU A 65 33.85 -4.93 13.39
N ASP A 66 33.18 -5.49 12.38
CA ASP A 66 32.93 -4.82 11.11
C ASP A 66 31.89 -3.69 11.29
N THR A 67 32.03 -2.63 10.49
CA THR A 67 31.13 -1.47 10.56
C THR A 67 29.82 -1.77 9.85
N TRP A 68 28.71 -1.22 10.37
CA TRP A 68 27.42 -1.30 9.70
C TRP A 68 27.43 -0.46 8.42
N THR A 69 27.07 -1.09 7.30
CA THR A 69 26.76 -0.37 6.05
C THR A 69 25.26 -0.13 5.94
N ILE A 70 24.86 0.88 5.16
CA ILE A 70 23.43 1.17 4.91
C ILE A 70 22.75 -0.04 4.25
N HIS A 71 23.45 -0.65 3.29
CA HIS A 71 22.98 -1.81 2.58
C HIS A 71 22.70 -2.99 3.53
N ASP A 72 23.62 -3.29 4.46
CA ASP A 72 23.43 -4.35 5.45
C ASP A 72 22.21 -4.07 6.35
N SER A 73 22.09 -2.83 6.85
CA SER A 73 20.97 -2.42 7.70
C SER A 73 19.61 -2.58 7.01
N ARG A 74 19.52 -2.16 5.74
CA ARG A 74 18.30 -2.27 4.92
C ARG A 74 17.92 -3.72 4.63
N ILE A 75 18.89 -4.56 4.28
CA ILE A 75 18.63 -5.98 4.06
C ILE A 75 18.10 -6.62 5.33
N ILE A 76 18.75 -6.39 6.48
CA ILE A 76 18.33 -6.98 7.75
C ILE A 76 16.90 -6.54 8.09
N SER A 77 16.60 -5.26 7.92
CA SER A 77 15.29 -4.69 8.26
C SER A 77 14.17 -5.15 7.32
N ARG A 78 14.48 -5.47 6.05
CA ARG A 78 13.54 -6.10 5.10
C ARG A 78 13.30 -7.57 5.42
N VAL A 79 14.37 -8.33 5.67
CA VAL A 79 14.31 -9.80 5.80
C VAL A 79 13.73 -10.23 7.15
N THR A 80 14.00 -9.49 8.22
CA THR A 80 13.54 -9.84 9.58
C THR A 80 12.01 -9.98 9.69
N PRO A 81 11.19 -8.99 9.27
CA PRO A 81 9.73 -9.12 9.34
C PRO A 81 9.21 -10.23 8.45
N ASP A 82 9.80 -10.47 7.27
CA ASP A 82 9.36 -11.55 6.38
C ASP A 82 9.63 -12.94 6.99
N LEU A 83 10.77 -13.15 7.65
CA LEU A 83 11.05 -14.39 8.38
C LEU A 83 10.09 -14.60 9.57
N LEU A 84 9.70 -13.53 10.25
CA LEU A 84 8.72 -13.63 11.34
C LEU A 84 7.32 -13.97 10.82
N LYS A 85 6.90 -13.35 9.70
CA LYS A 85 5.63 -13.66 9.01
C LYS A 85 5.61 -15.10 8.47
N MET A 86 6.77 -15.65 8.12
CA MET A 86 6.88 -17.03 7.66
C MET A 86 6.49 -18.07 8.70
N ILE A 87 6.68 -17.79 10.00
CA ILE A 87 6.37 -18.76 11.05
C ILE A 87 4.87 -19.14 11.01
N PRO A 88 3.92 -18.19 11.13
CA PRO A 88 2.50 -18.51 10.99
C PRO A 88 2.12 -18.87 9.54
N PHE A 89 2.78 -18.31 8.52
CA PHE A 89 2.48 -18.63 7.12
C PHE A 89 2.83 -20.08 6.76
N SER A 90 3.88 -20.65 7.35
CA SER A 90 4.35 -22.02 7.10
C SER A 90 3.29 -23.08 7.39
N PHE A 91 2.38 -22.82 8.34
CA PHE A 91 1.23 -23.68 8.64
C PHE A 91 0.39 -23.95 7.38
N PHE A 92 0.16 -22.93 6.55
CA PHE A 92 -0.63 -23.05 5.33
C PHE A 92 0.09 -23.81 4.22
N ILE A 93 1.42 -23.79 4.20
CA ILE A 93 2.24 -24.53 3.24
C ILE A 93 2.30 -26.02 3.62
N ILE A 94 2.45 -26.32 4.91
CA ILE A 94 2.66 -27.69 5.40
C ILE A 94 1.37 -28.51 5.35
N ILE A 95 0.21 -27.90 5.58
CA ILE A 95 -1.07 -28.60 5.69
C ILE A 95 -1.83 -28.52 4.36
N PRO A 96 -2.00 -29.64 3.64
CA PRO A 96 -2.80 -29.66 2.42
C PRO A 96 -4.24 -29.19 2.69
N GLY A 97 -4.75 -28.24 1.90
CA GLY A 97 -6.10 -27.69 2.05
C GLY A 97 -6.23 -26.56 3.09
N ALA A 98 -5.17 -26.21 3.81
CA ALA A 98 -5.17 -25.01 4.68
C ALA A 98 -5.28 -23.70 3.89
N GLU A 99 -4.95 -23.70 2.59
CA GLU A 99 -5.20 -22.57 1.69
C GLU A 99 -6.66 -22.07 1.74
N LEU A 100 -7.62 -22.96 2.00
CA LEU A 100 -9.03 -22.61 2.15
C LEU A 100 -9.28 -21.65 3.33
N THR A 101 -8.42 -21.66 4.34
CA THR A 101 -8.52 -20.76 5.51
C THR A 101 -7.65 -19.51 5.40
N LEU A 102 -6.80 -19.38 4.36
CA LEU A 102 -6.06 -18.15 4.06
C LEU A 102 -6.96 -16.91 3.90
N PRO A 103 -8.12 -16.97 3.21
CA PRO A 103 -9.03 -15.84 3.14
C PRO A 103 -9.44 -15.31 4.51
N PHE A 104 -9.74 -16.22 5.43
CA PHE A 104 -10.08 -15.84 6.80
C PHE A 104 -8.88 -15.28 7.57
N PHE A 105 -7.70 -15.88 7.39
CA PHE A 105 -6.46 -15.43 8.03
C PHE A 105 -6.05 -14.02 7.59
N LEU A 106 -6.13 -13.71 6.30
CA LEU A 106 -5.78 -12.41 5.73
C LEU A 106 -6.79 -11.33 6.08
N PHE A 107 -8.05 -11.69 6.22
CA PHE A 107 -9.06 -10.77 6.74
C PHE A 107 -8.75 -10.29 8.16
N ILE A 108 -8.18 -11.18 8.99
CA ILE A 108 -7.73 -10.86 10.35
C ILE A 108 -6.37 -10.15 10.32
N PHE A 109 -5.51 -10.53 9.37
CA PHE A 109 -4.12 -10.13 9.29
C PHE A 109 -3.69 -9.75 7.86
N PRO A 110 -4.11 -8.59 7.34
CA PRO A 110 -3.91 -8.24 5.94
C PRO A 110 -2.45 -8.13 5.51
N ASN A 111 -1.52 -7.80 6.42
CA ASN A 111 -0.09 -7.59 6.08
C ASN A 111 0.82 -8.76 6.49
N MET A 112 0.27 -9.96 6.68
CA MET A 112 1.00 -11.14 7.17
C MET A 112 1.57 -12.05 6.09
N ILE A 113 1.41 -11.69 4.80
CA ILE A 113 2.05 -12.41 3.71
C ILE A 113 3.53 -11.97 3.66
N PRO A 114 4.49 -12.91 3.66
CA PRO A 114 5.88 -12.58 3.44
C PRO A 114 6.10 -12.02 2.03
N SER A 115 6.89 -10.95 1.90
CA SER A 115 7.13 -10.28 0.61
C SER A 115 7.59 -11.21 -0.52
N PRO A 116 8.36 -12.30 -0.28
CA PRO A 116 8.84 -13.18 -1.35
C PRO A 116 7.76 -14.02 -2.04
N PHE A 117 6.53 -14.05 -1.51
CA PHE A 117 5.38 -14.70 -2.14
C PHE A 117 4.46 -13.70 -2.85
N LEU A 118 4.81 -12.41 -2.85
CA LEU A 118 4.05 -11.36 -3.55
C LEU A 118 4.58 -11.16 -4.98
N SER A 119 3.70 -10.73 -5.89
CA SER A 119 4.09 -10.24 -7.21
C SER A 119 4.65 -8.83 -7.09
N LYS A 120 5.78 -8.57 -7.79
CA LYS A 120 6.48 -7.28 -7.72
C LYS A 120 5.66 -6.14 -8.33
N THR A 121 4.95 -6.40 -9.43
CA THR A 121 4.19 -5.37 -10.16
C THR A 121 3.06 -4.78 -9.31
N LYS A 122 2.28 -5.63 -8.65
CA LYS A 122 1.19 -5.21 -7.77
C LYS A 122 1.67 -4.52 -6.50
N GLU A 123 2.80 -4.94 -5.97
CA GLU A 123 3.45 -4.25 -4.87
C GLU A 123 3.85 -2.84 -5.29
N ASP A 124 4.47 -2.68 -6.47
CA ASP A 124 4.85 -1.38 -7.00
C ASP A 124 3.63 -0.48 -7.27
N GLU A 125 2.54 -1.03 -7.83
CA GLU A 125 1.28 -0.30 -8.03
C GLU A 125 0.68 0.19 -6.70
N HIS A 126 0.67 -0.65 -5.67
CA HIS A 126 0.22 -0.28 -4.34
C HIS A 126 1.00 0.90 -3.78
N TRP A 127 2.34 0.81 -3.85
CA TRP A 127 3.21 1.85 -3.32
C TRP A 127 3.07 3.15 -4.11
N LYS A 128 2.94 3.08 -5.44
CA LYS A 128 2.62 4.23 -6.29
C LYS A 128 1.30 4.87 -5.87
N ASN A 129 0.26 4.09 -5.59
CA ASN A 129 -1.03 4.60 -5.13
C ASN A 129 -0.93 5.29 -3.75
N ILE A 130 -0.12 4.77 -2.83
CA ILE A 130 0.15 5.41 -1.54
C ILE A 130 0.89 6.73 -1.73
N ILE A 131 1.90 6.76 -2.60
CA ILE A 131 2.69 7.96 -2.91
C ILE A 131 1.81 9.04 -3.55
N ALA A 132 0.98 8.67 -4.52
CA ALA A 132 0.04 9.59 -5.17
C ALA A 132 -0.95 10.24 -4.19
N LYS A 133 -1.28 9.55 -3.08
CA LYS A 133 -2.19 10.05 -2.04
C LYS A 133 -1.51 10.85 -0.93
N ARG A 134 -0.20 11.12 -1.01
CA ARG A 134 0.55 11.84 0.05
C ARG A 134 -0.02 13.22 0.38
N LYS A 135 -0.47 13.98 -0.62
CA LYS A 135 -1.11 15.29 -0.40
C LYS A 135 -2.36 15.17 0.48
N VAL A 136 -3.16 14.12 0.30
CA VAL A 136 -4.36 13.84 1.12
C VAL A 136 -3.96 13.59 2.57
N TYR A 137 -2.93 12.77 2.80
CA TYR A 137 -2.45 12.51 4.16
C TYR A 137 -1.81 13.75 4.79
N ALA A 138 -1.05 14.53 4.03
CA ALA A 138 -0.49 15.80 4.48
C ALA A 138 -1.58 16.80 4.93
N ASN A 139 -2.68 16.92 4.17
CA ASN A 139 -3.84 17.72 4.55
C ASN A 139 -4.46 17.25 5.88
N LYS A 140 -4.59 15.92 6.09
CA LYS A 140 -5.08 15.37 7.37
C LYS A 140 -4.15 15.71 8.53
N LEU A 141 -2.84 15.65 8.33
CA LEU A 141 -1.84 16.04 9.34
C LEU A 141 -1.86 17.53 9.64
N HIS A 142 -2.05 18.38 8.63
CA HIS A 142 -2.21 19.81 8.79
C HIS A 142 -3.45 20.17 9.59
N ARG A 143 -4.58 19.50 9.32
CA ARG A 143 -5.82 19.65 10.08
C ARG A 143 -5.61 19.36 11.56
N TYR A 144 -4.94 18.25 11.89
CA TYR A 144 -4.57 17.92 13.26
C TYR A 144 -3.79 19.05 13.94
N LEU A 145 -2.76 19.60 13.26
CA LEU A 145 -1.98 20.72 13.79
C LEU A 145 -2.83 21.97 14.03
N ILE A 146 -3.75 22.29 13.11
CA ILE A 146 -4.65 23.44 13.24
C ILE A 146 -5.62 23.26 14.39
N GLU A 147 -6.25 22.09 14.53
CA GLU A 147 -7.16 21.80 15.63
C GLU A 147 -6.45 21.91 16.98
N LYS A 148 -5.26 21.31 17.10
CA LYS A 148 -4.44 21.43 18.31
C LYS A 148 -3.95 22.86 18.54
N SER A 149 -3.68 23.63 17.48
CA SER A 149 -3.26 25.02 17.62
C SER A 149 -4.32 25.94 18.25
N LYS A 150 -5.61 25.60 18.09
CA LYS A 150 -6.74 26.33 18.70
C LYS A 150 -6.80 26.14 20.21
N GLU A 151 -6.34 25.00 20.71
CA GLU A 151 -6.28 24.70 22.16
C GLU A 151 -5.17 25.50 22.86
N ILE A 152 -4.12 25.91 22.14
CA ILE A 152 -2.96 26.61 22.68
C ILE A 152 -3.24 28.11 22.86
N LYS A 153 -3.32 28.56 24.12
CA LYS A 153 -3.61 29.96 24.48
C LYS A 153 -2.37 30.87 24.56
N ASP A 154 -1.17 30.31 24.62
CA ASP A 154 0.07 31.07 24.82
C ASP A 154 0.36 32.03 23.65
N LEU A 155 0.56 33.32 23.97
CA LEU A 155 0.86 34.37 22.98
C LEU A 155 2.22 34.17 22.29
N LYS A 156 3.16 33.49 22.95
CA LYS A 156 4.50 33.18 22.41
C LYS A 156 4.42 32.51 21.03
N TYR A 157 3.39 31.70 20.81
CA TYR A 157 3.24 30.92 19.58
C TYR A 157 2.32 31.58 18.55
N LYS A 158 1.91 32.84 18.75
CA LYS A 158 0.97 33.52 17.86
C LYS A 158 1.49 33.59 16.42
N THR A 159 2.75 34.01 16.23
CA THR A 159 3.39 34.11 14.91
C THR A 159 3.52 32.77 14.22
N PHE A 160 3.88 31.72 14.97
CA PHE A 160 3.95 30.35 14.47
C PHE A 160 2.57 29.84 14.03
N LYS A 161 1.53 30.05 14.84
CA LYS A 161 0.16 29.65 14.52
C LYS A 161 -0.38 30.38 13.28
N GLU A 162 -0.10 31.66 13.14
CA GLU A 162 -0.50 32.43 11.96
C GLU A 162 0.18 31.89 10.70
N LYS A 163 1.50 31.64 10.75
CA LYS A 163 2.20 30.97 9.63
C LYS A 163 1.61 29.59 9.32
N LEU A 164 1.32 28.80 10.34
CA LEU A 164 0.72 27.47 10.20
C LEU A 164 -0.64 27.48 9.50
N ILE A 165 -1.46 28.50 9.76
CA ILE A 165 -2.79 28.60 9.18
C ILE A 165 -2.71 29.18 7.76
N TYR A 166 -1.95 30.27 7.56
CA TYR A 166 -2.00 31.04 6.31
C TYR A 166 -0.94 30.68 5.28
N ARG A 167 0.25 30.24 5.73
CA ARG A 167 1.39 29.95 4.86
C ARG A 167 2.15 28.69 5.27
N PRO A 168 1.49 27.53 5.30
CA PRO A 168 2.11 26.31 5.76
C PRO A 168 3.28 25.85 4.88
N ASN A 169 3.23 26.05 3.56
CA ASN A 169 4.28 25.60 2.64
C ASN A 169 5.56 26.43 2.81
N SER A 170 5.43 27.70 3.19
CA SER A 170 6.56 28.59 3.44
C SER A 170 7.37 28.25 4.71
N MET A 171 6.87 27.38 5.58
CA MET A 171 7.55 27.06 6.84
C MET A 171 8.75 26.16 6.63
N LYS A 172 9.89 26.61 7.13
CA LYS A 172 11.12 25.82 7.15
C LYS A 172 11.23 25.01 8.43
N ILE A 173 12.04 23.96 8.41
CA ILE A 173 12.28 23.10 9.57
C ILE A 173 12.81 23.89 10.78
N GLU A 174 13.56 24.99 10.57
CA GLU A 174 14.03 25.86 11.65
C GLU A 174 12.88 26.53 12.40
N ASP A 175 11.80 26.93 11.71
CA ASP A 175 10.62 27.51 12.35
C ASP A 175 9.96 26.49 13.30
N LEU A 176 9.97 25.20 12.94
CA LEU A 176 9.43 24.13 13.79
C LEU A 176 10.38 23.81 14.96
N VAL A 177 11.68 23.76 14.69
CA VAL A 177 12.73 23.51 15.70
C VAL A 177 12.76 24.62 16.76
N MET A 178 12.58 25.88 16.37
CA MET A 178 12.47 27.00 17.32
C MET A 178 11.28 26.83 18.28
N ASN A 179 10.22 26.17 17.81
CA ASN A 179 9.01 25.87 18.57
C ASN A 179 8.98 24.43 19.11
N HIS A 180 10.14 23.78 19.27
CA HIS A 180 10.27 22.38 19.73
C HIS A 180 9.45 22.04 20.99
N GLN A 181 9.29 22.99 21.92
CA GLN A 181 8.48 22.79 23.13
C GLN A 181 7.00 22.47 22.84
N LEU A 182 6.43 23.02 21.76
CA LEU A 182 5.07 22.69 21.30
C LEU A 182 4.97 21.23 20.85
N PHE A 183 5.97 20.76 20.11
CA PHE A 183 6.01 19.38 19.62
C PHE A 183 6.26 18.36 20.73
N LEU A 184 6.87 18.77 21.85
CA LEU A 184 6.99 17.91 23.02
C LEU A 184 5.65 17.71 23.75
N LYS A 185 4.82 18.75 23.83
CA LYS A 185 3.60 18.76 24.66
C LYS A 185 2.33 18.46 23.87
N ASP A 186 2.11 19.20 22.79
CA ASP A 186 0.80 19.30 22.15
C ASP A 186 0.79 18.60 20.77
N PHE A 187 1.78 18.89 19.91
CA PHE A 187 1.87 18.32 18.55
C PHE A 187 2.62 16.98 18.49
N ASN A 188 2.56 16.17 19.54
CA ASN A 188 3.22 14.85 19.55
C ASN A 188 2.29 13.75 19.02
N PHE A 189 2.86 12.66 18.50
CA PHE A 189 2.11 11.49 18.05
C PHE A 189 1.36 10.78 19.19
N GLY A 190 1.73 11.01 20.46
CA GLY A 190 1.06 10.40 21.62
C GLY A 190 -0.37 10.90 21.82
N ASN A 191 -0.62 12.15 21.41
CA ASN A 191 -1.92 12.82 21.45
C ASN A 191 -2.80 12.51 20.23
N MET A 192 -2.28 11.76 19.25
CA MET A 192 -3.02 11.42 18.04
C MET A 192 -3.95 10.22 18.24
N ASN A 193 -5.07 10.25 17.53
CA ASN A 193 -6.00 9.14 17.39
C ASN A 193 -5.47 8.08 16.40
N ALA A 194 -6.09 6.89 16.39
CA ALA A 194 -5.63 5.80 15.52
C ALA A 194 -5.66 6.16 14.02
N GLU A 195 -6.61 6.98 13.58
CA GLU A 195 -6.77 7.38 12.17
C GLU A 195 -5.74 8.44 11.76
N GLU A 196 -5.43 9.38 12.64
CA GLU A 196 -4.35 10.36 12.46
C GLU A 196 -3.00 9.64 12.35
N LEU A 197 -2.74 8.69 13.25
CA LEU A 197 -1.52 7.86 13.20
C LEU A 197 -1.45 7.03 11.92
N LYS A 198 -2.56 6.46 11.44
CA LYS A 198 -2.59 5.76 10.14
C LYS A 198 -2.27 6.71 8.99
N SER A 199 -2.69 7.97 9.07
CA SER A 199 -2.37 8.99 8.06
C SER A 199 -0.88 9.32 8.09
N VAL A 200 -0.25 9.42 9.27
CA VAL A 200 1.22 9.54 9.38
C VAL A 200 1.92 8.35 8.74
N CYS A 201 1.47 7.13 9.04
CA CYS A 201 2.05 5.91 8.48
C CYS A 201 1.97 5.93 6.94
N ARG A 202 0.79 6.16 6.38
CA ARG A 202 0.60 6.16 4.92
C ARG A 202 1.38 7.30 4.24
N PHE A 203 1.49 8.46 4.88
CA PHE A 203 2.33 9.57 4.40
C PHE A 203 3.81 9.15 4.28
N LEU A 204 4.32 8.39 5.25
CA LEU A 204 5.69 7.85 5.26
C LEU A 204 5.89 6.63 4.36
N GLY A 205 4.88 6.22 3.57
CA GLY A 205 4.97 5.03 2.75
C GLY A 205 5.05 3.74 3.57
N MET A 206 4.35 3.68 4.71
CA MET A 206 4.20 2.44 5.49
C MET A 206 2.73 2.07 5.64
N GLU A 207 2.41 0.78 5.52
CA GLU A 207 1.05 0.29 5.69
C GLU A 207 0.76 -0.02 7.17
N PRO A 208 -0.13 0.73 7.84
CA PRO A 208 -0.41 0.54 9.26
C PRO A 208 -1.26 -0.69 9.52
N TRP A 209 -1.17 -1.24 10.73
CA TRP A 209 -2.01 -2.36 11.14
C TRP A 209 -3.52 -2.01 11.18
N THR A 210 -4.34 -2.77 10.45
CA THR A 210 -5.80 -2.56 10.35
C THR A 210 -6.67 -3.68 10.95
N GLY A 211 -6.09 -4.83 11.32
CA GLY A 211 -6.82 -6.09 11.58
C GLY A 211 -7.86 -6.09 12.72
N PHE A 212 -7.77 -5.20 13.71
CA PHE A 212 -8.65 -5.29 14.90
C PHE A 212 -10.11 -4.86 14.69
N LYS A 213 -10.43 -4.08 13.65
CA LYS A 213 -11.81 -3.61 13.41
C LYS A 213 -12.74 -4.77 13.05
N SER A 214 -12.20 -5.80 12.41
CA SER A 214 -12.89 -7.04 12.07
C SER A 214 -12.90 -8.05 13.22
N ILE A 215 -11.81 -8.11 14.00
CA ILE A 215 -11.66 -8.98 15.16
C ILE A 215 -12.72 -8.66 16.23
N SER A 216 -13.06 -7.39 16.45
CA SER A 216 -14.10 -7.04 17.44
C SER A 216 -15.47 -7.66 17.14
N LYS A 217 -15.82 -7.86 15.86
CA LYS A 217 -17.06 -8.55 15.43
C LYS A 217 -16.94 -10.07 15.54
N LEU A 218 -15.73 -10.62 15.40
CA LEU A 218 -15.48 -12.04 15.13
C LEU A 218 -15.00 -12.83 16.35
N VAL A 219 -14.24 -12.21 17.25
CA VAL A 219 -13.64 -12.82 18.46
C VAL A 219 -14.59 -12.71 19.66
N LEU A 220 -15.49 -11.73 19.70
CA LEU A 220 -16.41 -11.54 20.83
C LEU A 220 -17.45 -12.65 21.01
N PHE A 221 -17.96 -13.24 19.92
CA PHE A 221 -19.05 -14.21 19.98
C PHE A 221 -18.60 -15.68 20.16
N PRO A 222 -17.45 -16.14 19.61
CA PRO A 222 -16.98 -17.51 19.80
C PRO A 222 -15.99 -17.70 20.95
N LEU A 223 -15.30 -16.68 21.48
CA LEU A 223 -14.35 -16.92 22.59
C LEU A 223 -15.06 -17.39 23.86
N SER A 224 -16.27 -16.90 24.15
CA SER A 224 -17.04 -17.38 25.31
C SER A 224 -17.32 -18.89 25.24
N LYS A 225 -17.68 -19.39 24.06
CA LYS A 225 -17.86 -20.83 23.80
C LYS A 225 -16.53 -21.59 23.82
N LEU A 226 -15.47 -21.01 23.27
CA LEU A 226 -14.14 -21.63 23.22
C LEU A 226 -13.51 -21.78 24.62
N PHE A 227 -13.63 -20.75 25.47
CA PHE A 227 -13.21 -20.82 26.88
C PHE A 227 -14.03 -21.85 27.67
N SER A 228 -15.35 -21.96 27.39
CA SER A 228 -16.17 -23.02 28.00
C SER A 228 -15.77 -24.43 27.56
N TYR A 229 -15.31 -24.60 26.32
CA TYR A 229 -14.82 -25.89 25.81
C TYR A 229 -13.44 -26.26 26.38
N ILE A 230 -12.60 -25.27 26.68
CA ILE A 230 -11.26 -25.46 27.27
C ILE A 230 -11.33 -25.53 28.82
N GLY A 231 -12.51 -25.40 29.42
CA GLY A 231 -12.70 -25.46 30.88
C GLY A 231 -12.17 -24.25 31.64
N LEU A 232 -12.00 -23.11 30.96
CA LEU A 232 -11.60 -21.84 31.57
C LEU A 232 -12.86 -21.01 31.84
N GLU A 233 -13.15 -20.77 33.12
CA GLU A 233 -14.23 -19.87 33.52
C GLU A 233 -13.83 -18.41 33.25
N ILE A 234 -14.57 -17.75 32.37
CA ILE A 234 -14.39 -16.31 32.15
C ILE A 234 -14.93 -15.60 33.39
N PRO A 235 -14.19 -14.64 33.98
CA PRO A 235 -14.68 -13.84 35.09
C PRO A 235 -16.06 -13.25 34.75
N SER A 236 -17.02 -13.34 35.66
CA SER A 236 -18.39 -12.81 35.48
C SER A 236 -18.44 -11.29 35.22
N THR A 237 -17.32 -10.60 35.42
CA THR A 237 -17.09 -9.17 35.13
C THR A 237 -16.60 -8.89 33.71
N TRP A 238 -16.34 -9.92 32.90
CA TRP A 238 -15.90 -9.74 31.51
C TRP A 238 -17.06 -9.27 30.64
N ASN A 239 -17.05 -7.97 30.31
CA ASN A 239 -17.97 -7.40 29.34
C ASN A 239 -17.24 -7.21 27.99
N PRO A 240 -17.59 -7.99 26.96
CA PRO A 240 -16.95 -7.92 25.64
C PRO A 240 -17.04 -6.53 24.97
N THR A 241 -18.09 -5.75 25.29
CA THR A 241 -18.30 -4.41 24.74
C THR A 241 -17.40 -3.34 25.36
N THR A 242 -16.73 -3.64 26.48
CA THR A 242 -15.82 -2.72 27.19
C THR A 242 -14.35 -2.95 26.85
N PHE A 243 -14.05 -3.92 25.97
CA PHE A 243 -12.67 -4.18 25.57
C PHE A 243 -12.13 -3.03 24.72
N PRO A 244 -10.98 -2.43 25.06
CA PRO A 244 -10.52 -1.17 24.47
C PRO A 244 -9.81 -1.39 23.12
N PHE A 245 -10.50 -1.98 22.13
CA PHE A 245 -9.94 -2.27 20.80
C PHE A 245 -9.34 -1.04 20.12
N ASN A 246 -10.00 0.12 20.23
CA ASN A 246 -9.52 1.37 19.63
C ASN A 246 -8.19 1.81 20.26
N GLN A 247 -8.04 1.66 21.57
CA GLN A 247 -6.82 2.03 22.28
C GLN A 247 -5.68 1.06 21.96
N ILE A 248 -5.98 -0.24 21.86
CA ILE A 248 -5.01 -1.27 21.46
C ILE A 248 -4.55 -1.03 20.02
N GLN A 249 -5.49 -0.78 19.10
CA GLN A 249 -5.15 -0.45 17.72
C GLN A 249 -4.27 0.79 17.66
N ARG A 250 -4.63 1.87 18.36
CA ARG A 250 -3.80 3.08 18.46
C ARG A 250 -2.39 2.75 18.95
N ASN A 251 -2.27 1.99 20.04
CA ASN A 251 -0.98 1.63 20.62
C ASN A 251 -0.12 0.76 19.69
N ILE A 252 -0.73 -0.17 18.94
CA ILE A 252 -0.02 -1.01 17.97
C ILE A 252 0.48 -0.19 16.79
N VAL A 253 -0.38 0.66 16.21
CA VAL A 253 0.04 1.57 15.12
C VAL A 253 1.12 2.52 15.61
N MET A 254 0.99 3.04 16.83
CA MET A 254 2.02 3.89 17.44
C MET A 254 3.35 3.16 17.63
N TYR A 255 3.32 1.91 18.07
CA TYR A 255 4.51 1.08 18.21
C TYR A 255 5.17 0.83 16.84
N GLN A 256 4.38 0.51 15.81
CA GLN A 256 4.87 0.35 14.44
C GLN A 256 5.56 1.62 13.95
N LEU A 257 4.91 2.78 14.10
CA LEU A 257 5.44 4.07 13.68
C LEU A 257 6.74 4.43 14.42
N ARG A 258 6.79 4.22 15.75
CA ARG A 258 7.99 4.46 16.55
C ARG A 258 9.16 3.57 16.13
N ASN A 259 8.90 2.29 15.91
CA ASN A 259 9.92 1.35 15.45
C ASN A 259 10.45 1.74 14.08
N TYR A 260 9.54 2.09 13.16
CA TYR A 260 9.90 2.57 11.82
C TYR A 260 10.80 3.80 11.88
N LEU A 261 10.39 4.84 12.60
CA LEU A 261 11.17 6.08 12.73
C LEU A 261 12.49 5.87 13.47
N SER A 262 12.54 4.96 14.44
CA SER A 262 13.78 4.60 15.13
C SER A 262 14.76 3.88 14.19
N GLN A 263 14.25 2.98 13.36
CA GLN A 263 15.05 2.30 12.34
C GLN A 263 15.59 3.32 11.32
N LYS A 264 14.74 4.24 10.83
CA LYS A 264 15.14 5.28 9.89
C LYS A 264 16.16 6.26 10.46
N ARG A 265 16.07 6.61 11.74
CA ARG A 265 17.13 7.39 12.42
C ARG A 265 18.46 6.62 12.49
N GLY A 266 18.41 5.30 12.69
CA GLY A 266 19.59 4.44 12.60
C GLY A 266 20.21 4.46 11.21
N GLU A 267 19.38 4.37 10.16
CA GLU A 267 19.81 4.51 8.76
C GLU A 267 20.36 5.91 8.46
N ASP A 268 19.76 6.98 9.00
CA ASP A 268 20.21 8.37 8.81
C ASP A 268 21.64 8.59 9.35
N MET A 269 22.00 7.96 10.47
CA MET A 269 23.37 8.02 10.99
C MET A 269 24.37 7.32 10.06
N LEU A 270 23.96 6.25 9.38
CA LEU A 270 24.80 5.56 8.40
C LEU A 270 24.91 6.38 7.10
N LEU A 271 23.80 6.99 6.64
CA LEU A 271 23.76 7.93 5.50
C LEU A 271 24.55 9.21 5.74
N LEU A 272 24.84 9.56 7.00
CA LEU A 272 25.72 10.69 7.31
C LEU A 272 27.20 10.30 7.18
N ALA A 273 27.52 9.02 7.42
CA ALA A 273 28.87 8.50 7.28
C ALA A 273 29.21 8.21 5.80
N GLU A 274 28.23 7.76 5.02
CA GLU A 274 28.33 7.63 3.57
C GLU A 274 28.03 8.98 2.89
N ASP A 275 28.84 9.44 1.95
CA ASP A 275 28.61 10.75 1.32
C ASP A 275 27.39 10.73 0.38
N ILE A 276 26.36 11.52 0.72
CA ILE A 276 25.05 11.56 0.02
C ILE A 276 25.18 11.95 -1.44
N ASP A 277 26.24 12.68 -1.82
CA ASP A 277 26.43 13.12 -3.21
C ASP A 277 26.74 11.96 -4.16
N PHE A 278 27.25 10.85 -3.65
CA PHE A 278 27.62 9.67 -4.46
C PHE A 278 26.59 8.53 -4.40
N ILE A 279 25.48 8.73 -3.68
CA ILE A 279 24.41 7.72 -3.59
C ILE A 279 23.76 7.49 -4.96
N GLU A 280 23.63 6.23 -5.34
CA GLU A 280 22.93 5.80 -6.55
C GLU A 280 21.47 6.28 -6.56
N TYR A 281 20.98 6.67 -7.74
CA TYR A 281 19.63 7.25 -7.92
C TYR A 281 18.48 6.37 -7.37
N PRO A 282 18.45 5.04 -7.56
CA PRO A 282 17.39 4.21 -6.99
C PRO A 282 17.39 4.22 -5.44
N LEU A 283 18.57 4.25 -4.84
CA LEU A 283 18.73 4.30 -3.39
C LEU A 283 18.29 5.65 -2.84
N LEU A 284 18.62 6.74 -3.56
CA LEU A 284 18.15 8.10 -3.25
C LEU A 284 16.63 8.18 -3.24
N ILE A 285 15.96 7.73 -4.31
CA ILE A 285 14.48 7.72 -4.39
C ILE A 285 13.88 6.97 -3.21
N ALA A 286 14.37 5.76 -2.92
CA ALA A 286 13.86 4.97 -1.80
C ALA A 286 14.04 5.70 -0.46
N CYS A 287 15.21 6.30 -0.22
CA CYS A 287 15.46 7.10 0.97
C CYS A 287 14.50 8.30 1.10
N CYS A 288 14.29 9.03 0.02
CA CYS A 288 13.39 10.17 -0.02
C CYS A 288 11.94 9.73 0.24
N GLN A 289 11.48 8.68 -0.45
CA GLN A 289 10.12 8.16 -0.30
C GLN A 289 9.84 7.69 1.14
N GLU A 290 10.74 6.94 1.76
CA GLU A 290 10.60 6.48 3.15
C GLU A 290 10.51 7.63 4.18
N ARG A 291 11.03 8.80 3.84
CA ARG A 291 10.96 10.01 4.70
C ARG A 291 9.79 10.92 4.35
N GLY A 292 8.96 10.52 3.38
CA GLY A 292 7.86 11.31 2.86
C GLY A 292 8.29 12.46 1.93
N ILE A 293 9.58 12.55 1.56
CA ILE A 293 10.09 13.55 0.62
C ILE A 293 9.51 13.25 -0.76
N ASP A 294 9.10 14.30 -1.47
CA ASP A 294 8.56 14.20 -2.81
C ASP A 294 9.63 13.77 -3.81
N THR A 295 9.29 12.82 -4.67
CA THR A 295 10.20 12.30 -5.72
C THR A 295 9.63 12.49 -7.12
N GLU A 296 8.38 12.94 -7.26
CA GLU A 296 7.72 13.08 -8.57
C GLU A 296 8.06 14.42 -9.23
N PHE A 297 8.17 15.49 -8.41
CA PHE A 297 8.31 16.85 -8.92
C PHE A 297 9.69 17.50 -8.62
N LEU A 298 10.55 16.83 -7.85
CA LEU A 298 11.87 17.38 -7.46
C LEU A 298 13.00 16.91 -8.39
N SER A 299 13.98 17.79 -8.63
CA SER A 299 15.22 17.42 -9.31
C SER A 299 16.11 16.55 -8.41
N ASP A 300 17.06 15.80 -8.99
CA ASP A 300 18.03 14.99 -8.23
C ASP A 300 18.79 15.83 -7.19
N THR A 301 19.20 17.04 -7.57
CA THR A 301 19.89 17.97 -6.65
C THR A 301 19.00 18.42 -5.51
N ASP A 302 17.73 18.71 -5.78
CA ASP A 302 16.78 19.15 -4.74
C ASP A 302 16.40 18.01 -3.80
N MET A 303 16.26 16.78 -4.32
CA MET A 303 16.05 15.58 -3.51
C MET A 303 17.23 15.34 -2.56
N ARG A 304 18.47 15.45 -3.05
CA ARG A 304 19.68 15.35 -2.22
C ARG A 304 19.73 16.43 -1.16
N ASN A 305 19.41 17.68 -1.51
CA ASN A 305 19.37 18.78 -0.55
C ASN A 305 18.31 18.57 0.54
N CYS A 306 17.10 18.14 0.17
CA CYS A 306 16.04 17.80 1.13
C CYS A 306 16.45 16.64 2.05
N LEU A 307 17.12 15.62 1.49
CA LEU A 307 17.59 14.48 2.27
C LEU A 307 18.73 14.87 3.23
N LYS A 308 19.68 15.71 2.78
CA LYS A 308 20.74 16.29 3.62
C LYS A 308 20.16 17.10 4.78
N GLU A 309 19.17 17.96 4.50
CA GLU A 309 18.44 18.72 5.51
C GLU A 309 17.80 17.79 6.55
N TRP A 310 17.05 16.77 6.11
CA TRP A 310 16.43 15.79 6.99
C TRP A 310 17.45 15.08 7.88
N ILE A 311 18.52 14.54 7.28
CA ILE A 311 19.54 13.77 7.99
C ILE A 311 20.26 14.64 9.01
N TYR A 312 20.57 15.88 8.68
CA TYR A 312 21.20 16.83 9.59
C TYR A 312 20.37 16.97 10.88
N TYR A 313 19.06 17.23 10.77
CA TYR A 313 18.20 17.34 11.96
C TYR A 313 17.89 16.01 12.63
N SER A 314 17.91 14.89 11.90
CA SER A 314 17.68 13.55 12.46
C SER A 314 18.86 13.06 13.30
N ALA A 315 20.09 13.36 12.86
CA ALA A 315 21.33 12.89 13.48
C ALA A 315 21.86 13.84 14.55
N TYR A 316 21.82 15.16 14.34
CA TYR A 316 22.41 16.11 15.27
C TYR A 316 21.39 16.59 16.32
N PRO A 317 21.60 16.27 17.62
CA PRO A 317 20.72 16.73 18.67
C PRO A 317 20.86 18.23 18.89
N LEU A 318 19.75 18.89 19.23
CA LEU A 318 19.74 20.27 19.67
C LEU A 318 20.38 20.39 21.06
N THR A 319 20.75 21.60 21.45
CA THR A 319 21.19 21.92 22.82
C THR A 319 20.18 21.51 23.90
N LYS A 320 18.91 21.33 23.53
CA LYS A 320 17.80 20.92 24.40
C LYS A 320 17.41 19.44 24.27
N GLY A 321 18.19 18.65 23.54
CA GLY A 321 17.94 17.22 23.28
C GLY A 321 17.72 16.90 21.79
N PRO A 322 17.50 15.62 21.45
CA PRO A 322 17.33 15.19 20.06
C PRO A 322 16.07 15.80 19.44
N VAL A 323 16.15 16.17 18.15
CA VAL A 323 14.97 16.61 17.40
C VAL A 323 13.94 15.48 17.35
N LYS A 324 12.73 15.80 17.74
CA LYS A 324 11.59 14.89 17.68
C LYS A 324 11.29 14.49 16.24
N SER A 325 11.02 13.20 16.02
CA SER A 325 10.67 12.68 14.69
C SER A 325 9.42 13.34 14.13
N GLU A 326 8.50 13.72 15.02
CA GLU A 326 7.30 14.50 14.73
C GLU A 326 7.62 15.77 13.94
N ILE A 327 8.64 16.52 14.35
CA ILE A 327 9.06 17.76 13.68
C ILE A 327 9.52 17.47 12.26
N LEU A 328 10.31 16.41 12.07
CA LEU A 328 10.81 16.01 10.76
C LEU A 328 9.63 15.66 9.83
N VAL A 329 8.73 14.79 10.30
CA VAL A 329 7.55 14.37 9.53
C VAL A 329 6.67 15.57 9.16
N PHE A 330 6.38 16.46 10.11
CA PHE A 330 5.56 17.64 9.82
C PHE A 330 6.27 18.64 8.89
N SER A 331 7.59 18.82 9.01
CA SER A 331 8.34 19.71 8.12
C SER A 331 8.23 19.29 6.65
N VAL A 332 8.16 17.98 6.39
CA VAL A 332 7.97 17.45 5.04
C VAL A 332 6.51 17.48 4.63
N ALA A 333 5.58 17.11 5.53
CA ALA A 333 4.14 17.17 5.24
C ALA A 333 3.66 18.57 4.85
N LEU A 334 4.19 19.62 5.50
CA LEU A 334 3.83 21.01 5.21
C LEU A 334 4.23 21.44 3.79
N LYS A 335 5.28 20.86 3.19
CA LYS A 335 5.71 21.14 1.81
C LYS A 335 4.70 20.69 0.75
N TYR A 336 3.80 19.75 1.08
CA TYR A 336 2.74 19.29 0.15
C TYR A 336 1.52 20.21 0.10
N LEU A 337 1.48 21.23 0.94
CA LEU A 337 0.32 22.10 1.11
C LEU A 337 0.42 23.33 0.20
N GLU A 338 -0.73 23.96 -0.05
CA GLU A 338 -0.82 25.22 -0.78
C GLU A 338 -1.03 26.38 0.20
N ASP A 339 -0.38 27.52 -0.08
CA ASP A 339 -0.53 28.73 0.75
C ASP A 339 -1.87 29.43 0.46
N GLY A 340 -2.56 29.89 1.50
CA GLY A 340 -3.81 30.67 1.36
C GLY A 340 -5.08 29.88 1.03
N TYR A 341 -5.05 28.54 1.06
CA TYR A 341 -6.19 27.69 0.72
C TYR A 341 -7.12 27.45 1.93
N ASP A 342 -8.44 27.54 1.69
CA ASP A 342 -9.45 27.33 2.72
C ASP A 342 -9.61 25.83 3.00
N ILE A 343 -9.26 25.40 4.22
CA ILE A 343 -9.20 23.98 4.63
C ILE A 343 -10.57 23.28 4.48
N GLY A 344 -11.64 24.07 4.32
CA GLY A 344 -13.05 23.67 4.15
C GLY A 344 -13.41 22.90 2.88
N GLU A 345 -12.65 23.00 1.78
CA GLU A 345 -13.05 22.39 0.51
C GLU A 345 -12.60 20.94 0.29
N PHE A 346 -11.59 20.45 1.04
CA PHE A 346 -11.12 19.06 0.92
C PHE A 346 -11.85 18.08 1.86
N PHE A 347 -12.95 18.52 2.49
CA PHE A 347 -13.81 17.67 3.33
C PHE A 347 -14.74 16.82 2.47
N GLU A 348 -14.19 15.95 1.64
CA GLU A 348 -14.80 14.63 1.51
C GLU A 348 -14.35 13.87 2.77
N GLU A 349 -15.21 13.89 3.79
CA GLU A 349 -15.15 12.91 4.86
C GLU A 349 -15.16 11.54 4.18
N GLU A 350 -14.02 10.83 4.19
CA GLU A 350 -13.97 9.42 3.79
C GLU A 350 -15.06 8.71 4.61
N LYS A 351 -16.18 8.38 3.96
CA LYS A 351 -17.35 7.82 4.64
C LYS A 351 -16.95 6.52 5.37
N PRO A 352 -17.67 6.09 6.40
CA PRO A 352 -17.43 4.79 7.04
C PRO A 352 -17.37 3.61 6.05
N GLU A 353 -18.06 3.74 4.91
CA GLU A 353 -18.02 2.84 3.75
C GLU A 353 -16.61 2.77 3.13
N GLU A 354 -15.86 3.87 3.04
CA GLU A 354 -14.48 3.88 2.53
C GLU A 354 -13.48 3.19 3.46
N ILE A 355 -13.76 3.14 4.77
CA ILE A 355 -12.92 2.36 5.71
C ILE A 355 -13.19 0.86 5.51
N GLU A 356 -14.44 0.48 5.25
CA GLU A 356 -14.81 -0.89 4.92
C GLU A 356 -14.29 -1.25 3.51
N ASP A 357 -14.30 -0.32 2.55
CA ASP A 357 -13.68 -0.44 1.24
C ASP A 357 -12.16 -0.41 1.30
N SER A 358 -11.52 0.24 2.27
CA SER A 358 -10.06 0.18 2.47
C SER A 358 -9.65 -1.16 3.07
N ILE A 359 -10.47 -1.75 3.94
CA ILE A 359 -10.25 -3.10 4.49
C ILE A 359 -10.55 -4.14 3.42
N ASN A 360 -11.64 -3.98 2.67
CA ASN A 360 -11.98 -4.82 1.54
C ASN A 360 -10.99 -4.65 0.40
N ALA A 361 -10.48 -3.46 0.11
CA ALA A 361 -9.44 -3.23 -0.89
C ALA A 361 -8.12 -3.85 -0.43
N ALA A 362 -7.68 -3.64 0.81
CA ALA A 362 -6.48 -4.31 1.33
C ALA A 362 -6.63 -5.84 1.30
N TYR A 363 -7.83 -6.37 1.60
CA TYR A 363 -8.16 -7.79 1.51
C TYR A 363 -8.21 -8.29 0.06
N GLN A 364 -8.87 -7.58 -0.85
CA GLN A 364 -8.98 -7.92 -2.26
C GLN A 364 -7.62 -7.81 -2.94
N GLU A 365 -6.83 -6.82 -2.58
CA GLU A 365 -5.47 -6.62 -3.05
C GLU A 365 -4.55 -7.73 -2.55
N THR A 366 -4.59 -8.07 -1.25
CA THR A 366 -3.80 -9.19 -0.71
C THR A 366 -4.26 -10.54 -1.27
N MET A 367 -5.57 -10.71 -1.51
CA MET A 367 -6.11 -11.88 -2.20
C MET A 367 -5.70 -11.94 -3.67
N GLU A 368 -5.72 -10.81 -4.38
CA GLU A 368 -5.26 -10.68 -5.76
C GLU A 368 -3.75 -10.84 -5.90
N ARG A 369 -2.98 -10.50 -4.85
CA ARG A 369 -1.55 -10.77 -4.72
C ARG A 369 -1.28 -12.28 -4.53
N ILE A 370 -2.16 -13.02 -3.84
CA ILE A 370 -2.03 -14.48 -3.61
C ILE A 370 -2.57 -15.33 -4.75
N LEU A 371 -3.80 -15.06 -5.21
CA LEU A 371 -4.53 -15.90 -6.17
C LEU A 371 -4.12 -15.67 -7.62
N HIS A 372 -3.12 -14.82 -7.88
CA HIS A 372 -2.58 -14.55 -9.21
C HIS A 372 -3.63 -14.29 -10.27
N TYR A 373 -4.00 -13.01 -10.41
CA TYR A 373 -4.86 -12.51 -11.49
C TYR A 373 -6.27 -13.14 -11.48
N ASP A 374 -7.30 -12.31 -11.58
CA ASP A 374 -8.61 -12.86 -11.91
C ASP A 374 -8.54 -13.40 -13.33
N LYS A 375 -8.28 -14.71 -13.48
CA LYS A 375 -8.20 -15.43 -14.76
C LYS A 375 -9.36 -15.01 -15.68
N ARG A 376 -10.51 -14.76 -15.06
CA ARG A 376 -11.73 -14.30 -15.71
C ARG A 376 -11.57 -12.96 -16.42
N LYS A 377 -10.90 -12.00 -15.79
CA LYS A 377 -10.64 -10.66 -16.34
C LYS A 377 -9.65 -10.69 -17.51
N ILE A 378 -8.61 -11.53 -17.44
CA ILE A 378 -7.71 -11.72 -18.61
C ILE A 378 -8.44 -12.41 -19.75
N LEU A 379 -9.24 -13.45 -19.45
CA LEU A 379 -10.02 -14.15 -20.47
C LEU A 379 -11.03 -13.21 -21.12
N GLU A 380 -11.68 -12.33 -20.35
CA GLU A 380 -12.57 -11.30 -20.86
C GLU A 380 -11.83 -10.29 -21.73
N LEU A 381 -10.62 -9.85 -21.35
CA LEU A 381 -9.78 -8.98 -22.20
C LEU A 381 -9.30 -9.68 -23.48
N LEU A 382 -8.98 -10.97 -23.41
CA LEU A 382 -8.62 -11.79 -24.57
C LEU A 382 -9.81 -11.97 -25.50
N GLU A 383 -10.98 -12.30 -24.95
CA GLU A 383 -12.24 -12.41 -25.69
C GLU A 383 -12.62 -11.06 -26.30
N LEU A 384 -12.46 -9.95 -25.58
CA LEU A 384 -12.73 -8.61 -26.10
C LEU A 384 -11.79 -8.25 -27.25
N ALA A 385 -10.49 -8.56 -27.14
CA ALA A 385 -9.50 -8.33 -28.19
C ALA A 385 -9.64 -9.26 -29.41
N GLU A 386 -10.32 -10.40 -29.25
CA GLU A 386 -10.62 -11.33 -30.34
C GLU A 386 -11.97 -11.03 -31.01
N ASN A 387 -12.99 -10.66 -30.22
CA ASN A 387 -14.34 -10.38 -30.69
C ASN A 387 -14.48 -8.97 -31.28
N THR A 388 -13.81 -7.98 -30.67
CA THR A 388 -13.65 -6.65 -31.26
C THR A 388 -12.43 -6.73 -32.16
N SER A 389 -12.58 -6.53 -33.46
CA SER A 389 -11.40 -6.50 -34.33
C SER A 389 -10.40 -5.48 -33.76
N VAL A 390 -9.14 -5.88 -33.58
CA VAL A 390 -8.09 -5.05 -32.96
C VAL A 390 -7.99 -3.67 -33.64
N GLU A 391 -8.34 -3.61 -34.91
CA GLU A 391 -8.37 -2.42 -35.77
C GLU A 391 -9.49 -1.42 -35.41
N GLN A 392 -10.56 -1.84 -34.74
CA GLN A 392 -11.67 -0.97 -34.30
C GLN A 392 -11.49 -0.39 -32.88
N MET A 393 -10.48 -0.85 -32.14
CA MET A 393 -10.22 -0.41 -30.76
C MET A 393 -9.51 0.94 -30.73
N SER A 394 -9.79 1.78 -29.72
CA SER A 394 -9.02 3.01 -29.52
C SER A 394 -7.56 2.71 -29.15
N GLU A 395 -6.65 3.63 -29.45
CA GLU A 395 -5.23 3.47 -29.14
C GLU A 395 -4.98 3.30 -27.63
N SER A 396 -5.77 3.99 -26.79
CA SER A 396 -5.76 3.83 -25.33
C SER A 396 -6.17 2.43 -24.87
N GLN A 397 -7.18 1.83 -25.49
CA GLN A 397 -7.62 0.47 -25.19
C GLN A 397 -6.58 -0.57 -25.62
N ARG A 398 -5.94 -0.36 -26.77
CA ARG A 398 -4.87 -1.24 -27.26
C ARG A 398 -3.65 -1.22 -26.34
N ASN A 399 -3.23 -0.06 -25.88
CA ASN A 399 -2.10 0.08 -24.95
C ASN A 399 -2.40 -0.55 -23.58
N HIS A 400 -3.61 -0.35 -23.05
CA HIS A 400 -4.04 -0.98 -21.79
C HIS A 400 -4.07 -2.52 -21.86
N ILE A 401 -4.56 -3.08 -22.97
CA ILE A 401 -4.57 -4.54 -23.17
C ILE A 401 -3.16 -5.05 -23.39
N ARG A 402 -2.34 -4.35 -24.17
CA ARG A 402 -0.93 -4.69 -24.38
C ARG A 402 -0.19 -4.76 -23.04
N GLU A 403 -0.24 -3.70 -22.24
CA GLU A 403 0.45 -3.62 -20.95
C GLU A 403 0.08 -4.81 -20.06
N LYS A 404 -1.22 -5.06 -19.88
CA LYS A 404 -1.72 -6.19 -19.07
C LYS A 404 -1.35 -7.57 -19.62
N LEU A 405 -1.43 -7.77 -20.94
CA LEU A 405 -1.06 -9.05 -21.52
C LEU A 405 0.46 -9.27 -21.53
N THR A 406 1.25 -8.21 -21.59
CA THR A 406 2.72 -8.27 -21.56
C THR A 406 3.19 -8.65 -20.15
N GLU A 407 2.62 -8.02 -19.12
CA GLU A 407 2.83 -8.38 -17.72
C GLU A 407 2.55 -9.88 -17.47
N VAL A 408 1.41 -10.38 -17.99
CA VAL A 408 1.03 -11.80 -17.88
C VAL A 408 2.05 -12.73 -18.57
N VAL A 409 2.66 -12.29 -19.67
CA VAL A 409 3.70 -13.06 -20.37
C VAL A 409 5.03 -13.02 -19.62
N GLU A 410 5.45 -11.86 -19.13
CA GLU A 410 6.69 -11.68 -18.37
C GLU A 410 6.67 -12.48 -17.06
N GLU A 411 5.52 -12.52 -16.39
CA GLU A 411 5.32 -13.30 -15.17
C GLU A 411 5.06 -14.80 -15.42
N ASN A 412 5.02 -15.24 -16.69
CA ASN A 412 4.70 -16.62 -17.09
C ASN A 412 3.38 -17.16 -16.48
N LEU A 413 2.34 -16.33 -16.47
CA LEU A 413 1.00 -16.67 -15.99
C LEU A 413 0.15 -17.34 -17.10
N PHE A 414 -0.83 -18.21 -16.74
CA PHE A 414 -1.77 -18.85 -17.69
C PHE A 414 -1.14 -19.66 -18.85
N TYR A 415 -0.41 -20.74 -18.51
CA TYR A 415 0.30 -21.60 -19.48
C TYR A 415 -0.53 -22.04 -20.70
N ASP A 416 -1.78 -22.48 -20.50
CA ASP A 416 -2.65 -22.95 -21.59
C ASP A 416 -3.04 -21.83 -22.57
N GLU A 417 -3.03 -20.57 -22.10
CA GLU A 417 -3.41 -19.40 -22.88
C GLU A 417 -2.20 -18.61 -23.35
N GLN A 418 -0.96 -18.98 -22.97
CA GLN A 418 0.27 -18.25 -23.35
C GLN A 418 0.41 -18.09 -24.86
N ASP A 419 0.11 -19.14 -25.62
CA ASP A 419 0.16 -19.09 -27.09
C ASP A 419 -0.97 -18.24 -27.68
N ARG A 420 -2.11 -18.15 -26.99
CA ARG A 420 -3.22 -17.26 -27.37
C ARG A 420 -2.89 -15.80 -27.05
N ILE A 421 -2.36 -15.53 -25.85
CA ILE A 421 -1.93 -14.21 -25.39
C ILE A 421 -0.82 -13.67 -26.29
N LYS A 422 0.21 -14.45 -26.61
CA LYS A 422 1.29 -14.06 -27.53
C LYS A 422 0.77 -13.74 -28.95
N ARG A 423 -0.24 -14.48 -29.43
CA ARG A 423 -0.88 -14.18 -30.72
C ARG A 423 -1.64 -12.86 -30.69
N VAL A 424 -2.38 -12.58 -29.62
CA VAL A 424 -3.12 -11.33 -29.44
C VAL A 424 -2.16 -10.14 -29.26
N LEU A 425 -1.11 -10.28 -28.45
CA LEU A 425 -0.06 -9.27 -28.29
C LEU A 425 0.59 -8.93 -29.62
N LYS A 426 0.99 -9.93 -30.40
CA LYS A 426 1.56 -9.71 -31.74
C LYS A 426 0.61 -8.98 -32.68
N LYS A 427 -0.70 -9.25 -32.61
CA LYS A 427 -1.72 -8.52 -33.38
C LYS A 427 -1.83 -7.06 -32.94
N ILE A 428 -1.85 -6.81 -31.63
CA ILE A 428 -1.91 -5.46 -31.05
C ILE A 428 -0.64 -4.68 -31.40
N GLU A 429 0.53 -5.30 -31.31
CA GLU A 429 1.80 -4.69 -31.68
C GLU A 429 1.85 -4.29 -33.15
N ASN A 430 1.41 -5.18 -34.03
CA ASN A 430 1.32 -4.89 -35.45
C ASN A 430 0.32 -3.76 -35.75
N ALA A 431 -0.78 -3.68 -35.00
CA ALA A 431 -1.78 -2.62 -35.17
C ALA A 431 -1.32 -1.25 -34.66
N LEU A 432 -0.43 -1.21 -33.66
CA LEU A 432 0.15 0.03 -33.12
C LEU A 432 1.36 0.51 -33.94
N ASN A 433 2.05 -0.40 -34.62
CA ASN A 433 3.20 -0.08 -35.48
C ASN A 433 2.82 0.28 -36.92
N ARG A 434 1.54 0.18 -37.32
CA ARG A 434 1.07 0.67 -38.62
C ARG A 434 0.93 2.20 -38.55
N PRO A 435 1.64 2.98 -39.40
CA PRO A 435 1.35 4.41 -39.53
C PRO A 435 -0.11 4.56 -39.96
N GLY A 436 -0.86 5.41 -39.25
CA GLY A 436 -2.32 5.49 -39.38
C GLY A 436 -2.78 5.72 -40.81
N GLU A 437 -3.48 4.74 -41.38
CA GLU A 437 -4.48 5.03 -42.40
C GLU A 437 -5.66 5.67 -41.68
N ILE A 438 -5.75 6.98 -41.84
CA ILE A 438 -6.96 7.75 -41.54
C ILE A 438 -8.06 7.15 -42.43
N ILE A 439 -8.95 6.35 -41.86
CA ILE A 439 -10.20 5.99 -42.52
C ILE A 439 -11.07 7.24 -42.45
N GLU A 440 -11.06 8.03 -43.52
CA GLU A 440 -12.09 9.04 -43.75
C GLU A 440 -13.46 8.34 -43.72
N GLY A 441 -14.33 8.80 -42.83
CA GLY A 441 -15.72 8.37 -42.78
C GLY A 441 -16.43 8.67 -44.10
N PRO A 442 -17.55 8.00 -44.39
CA PRO A 442 -18.19 8.08 -45.70
C PRO A 442 -18.57 9.53 -46.04
N GLU A 443 -18.04 10.02 -47.16
CA GLU A 443 -18.46 11.27 -47.79
C GLU A 443 -19.99 11.24 -47.96
N LYS A 444 -20.66 12.26 -47.39
CA LYS A 444 -22.05 12.54 -47.70
C LYS A 444 -22.12 12.91 -49.18
N SER A 445 -22.75 12.07 -50.00
CA SER A 445 -23.10 12.41 -51.37
C SER A 445 -24.08 13.59 -51.39
N GLU A 446 -23.59 14.79 -51.66
CA GLU A 446 -24.41 15.94 -51.98
C GLU A 446 -24.99 15.81 -53.39
N ASN A 447 -26.29 16.08 -53.45
CA ASN A 447 -27.14 16.18 -54.62
C ASN A 447 -26.47 16.88 -55.81
N ASN A 448 -26.52 16.25 -56.99
CA ASN A 448 -26.60 16.99 -58.24
C ASN A 448 -27.76 16.47 -59.09
N LYS A 449 -28.85 17.22 -59.03
CA LYS A 449 -29.92 17.25 -60.04
C LYS A 449 -29.29 17.58 -61.39
N LYS A 450 -29.61 16.82 -62.43
CA LYS A 450 -29.56 17.29 -63.82
C LYS A 450 -30.98 17.37 -64.39
N PRO A 451 -31.25 18.36 -65.26
CA PRO A 451 -32.60 18.79 -65.59
C PRO A 451 -33.26 17.87 -66.64
N LEU A 452 -34.59 18.00 -66.68
CA LEU A 452 -35.51 17.34 -67.61
C LEU A 452 -35.09 17.49 -69.07
N ASN A 453 -35.35 16.43 -69.83
CA ASN A 453 -36.18 16.52 -71.03
C ASN A 453 -37.51 15.83 -70.75
#